data_AF-C1D1D4-F1
#
_entry.id   AF-C1D1D4-F1
#
_cell.length_a   1.000
_cell.length_b   1.000
_cell.length_c   1.000
_cell.angle_alpha   90.00
_cell.angle_beta   90.00
_cell.angle_gamma   90.00
#
_symmetry.space_group_name_H-M   'P 1'
#
loop_
_entity.id
_entity.type
_entity.pdbx_description
1 polymer ?
#
loop_
_entity_poly.entity_id
_entity_poly.type
_entity_poly.pdbx_seq_one_letter_code
_entity_poly.pdbx_strand_id
1 'polypeptide(L)'
;MSQDLLNALALPMIFSIMAGLYGYVRFPERRPALLLNLLLILLVGAGSHWYQPNVALFNLLLLHSTAVFFMLLHHVQTPVAAVERIERS
;
A
#
# COMPACT_ATOMS: atom_id res chain seq x y z
N MET A 1 -7.03 22.94 -12.35
CA MET A 1 -5.65 22.53 -11.97
C MET A 1 -5.62 21.61 -10.76
N SER A 2 -6.29 21.88 -9.64
CA SER A 2 -6.29 20.98 -8.46
C SER A 2 -7.00 19.63 -8.65
N GLN A 3 -7.84 19.49 -9.68
CA GLN A 3 -8.56 18.25 -10.01
C GLN A 3 -7.78 17.34 -10.96
N ASP A 4 -6.86 17.87 -11.77
CA ASP A 4 -6.12 17.09 -12.77
C ASP A 4 -5.21 16.06 -12.09
N LEU A 5 -4.54 16.49 -11.02
CA LEU A 5 -3.69 15.63 -10.20
C LEU A 5 -4.49 14.57 -9.45
N LEU A 6 -5.67 14.94 -8.94
CA LEU A 6 -6.60 14.01 -8.29
C LEU A 6 -7.08 12.94 -9.27
N ASN A 7 -7.53 13.32 -10.47
CA ASN A 7 -7.99 12.36 -11.47
C ASN A 7 -6.85 11.45 -11.96
N ALA A 8 -5.64 11.98 -12.10
CA ALA A 8 -4.48 11.20 -12.49
C ALA A 8 -4.09 10.14 -11.43
N LEU A 9 -4.26 10.45 -10.14
CA LEU A 9 -3.81 9.59 -9.03
C LEU A 9 -4.91 8.77 -8.37
N ALA A 10 -6.17 9.17 -8.47
CA ALA A 10 -7.29 8.48 -7.85
C ALA A 10 -7.38 7.04 -8.34
N LEU A 11 -7.32 6.82 -9.65
CA LEU A 11 -7.40 5.48 -10.23
C LEU A 11 -6.19 4.61 -9.82
N PRO A 12 -4.91 5.05 -9.97
CA PRO A 12 -3.76 4.31 -9.45
C PRO A 12 -3.84 3.98 -7.96
N MET A 13 -4.30 4.92 -7.11
CA MET A 13 -4.39 4.68 -5.67
C MET A 13 -5.47 3.65 -5.33
N ILE A 14 -6.68 3.80 -5.88
CA ILE A 14 -7.77 2.84 -5.64
C ILE A 14 -7.39 1.46 -6.17
N PHE A 15 -6.81 1.41 -7.37
CA PHE A 15 -6.30 0.15 -7.93
C PHE A 15 -5.23 -0.48 -7.04
N SER A 16 -4.30 0.33 -6.52
CA SER A 16 -3.26 -0.12 -5.61
C SER A 16 -3.83 -0.73 -4.33
N ILE A 17 -4.81 -0.09 -3.69
CA ILE A 17 -5.49 -0.63 -2.50
C ILE A 17 -6.10 -2.00 -2.81
N MET A 18 -6.87 -2.09 -3.90
CA MET A 18 -7.60 -3.32 -4.26
C MET A 18 -6.65 -4.45 -4.68
N ALA A 19 -5.67 -4.15 -5.55
CA ALA A 19 -4.68 -5.11 -6.01
C ALA A 19 -3.75 -5.55 -4.88
N GLY A 20 -3.38 -4.63 -3.99
CA GLY A 20 -2.63 -4.91 -2.77
C GLY A 20 -3.38 -5.84 -1.84
N LEU A 21 -4.66 -5.56 -1.57
CA LEU A 21 -5.51 -6.40 -0.72
C LEU A 21 -5.67 -7.79 -1.27
N TYR A 22 -6.02 -7.89 -2.55
CA TYR A 22 -6.12 -9.18 -3.23
C TYR A 22 -4.79 -9.94 -3.21
N GLY A 23 -3.69 -9.27 -3.58
CA GLY A 23 -2.37 -9.88 -3.64
C GLY A 23 -1.87 -10.35 -2.27
N TYR A 24 -2.11 -9.56 -1.22
CA TYR A 24 -1.69 -9.86 0.15
C TYR A 24 -2.39 -11.12 0.71
N VAL A 25 -3.67 -11.26 0.41
CA VAL A 25 -4.47 -12.43 0.82
C VAL A 25 -4.13 -13.66 -0.03
N ARG A 26 -3.97 -13.49 -1.35
CA ARG A 26 -3.80 -14.61 -2.28
C ARG A 26 -2.37 -15.14 -2.36
N PHE A 27 -1.36 -14.29 -2.20
CA PHE A 27 0.05 -14.63 -2.42
C PHE A 27 0.91 -14.33 -1.19
N PRO A 28 0.88 -15.20 -0.16
CA PRO A 28 1.60 -14.97 1.08
C PRO A 28 3.12 -14.85 0.89
N GLU A 29 3.71 -15.57 -0.07
CA GLU A 29 5.16 -15.47 -0.36
C GLU A 29 5.58 -14.10 -0.89
N ARG A 30 4.66 -13.35 -1.51
CA ARG A 30 4.95 -12.06 -2.16
C ARG A 30 4.58 -10.85 -1.30
N ARG A 31 4.09 -11.07 -0.06
CA ARG A 31 3.71 -10.03 0.89
C ARG A 31 4.74 -8.89 1.02
N PRO A 32 6.05 -9.13 1.24
CA PRO A 32 7.00 -8.03 1.42
C PRO A 32 7.14 -7.15 0.17
N ALA A 33 7.18 -7.73 -1.02
CA ALA A 33 7.24 -6.97 -2.27
C ALA A 33 5.96 -6.18 -2.53
N LEU A 34 4.79 -6.75 -2.20
CA LEU A 34 3.50 -6.06 -2.30
C LEU A 34 3.39 -4.89 -1.33
N LEU A 35 3.79 -5.08 -0.07
CA LEU A 35 3.83 -4.02 0.95
C LEU A 35 4.74 -2.87 0.53
N LEU A 36 5.92 -3.17 -0.03
CA LEU A 36 6.83 -2.16 -0.55
C LEU A 36 6.17 -1.36 -1.69
N ASN A 37 5.52 -2.03 -2.64
CA ASN A 37 4.84 -1.35 -3.74
C ASN A 37 3.71 -0.43 -3.22
N LEU A 38 2.92 -0.91 -2.26
CA LEU A 38 1.88 -0.11 -1.63
C LEU A 38 2.44 1.15 -0.94
N LEU A 39 3.58 1.02 -0.25
CA LEU A 39 4.29 2.14 0.37
C LEU A 39 4.84 3.13 -0.66
N LEU A 40 5.39 2.66 -1.79
CA LEU A 40 5.86 3.54 -2.86
C LEU A 40 4.72 4.36 -3.46
N ILE A 41 3.56 3.73 -3.68
CA ILE A 41 2.37 4.43 -4.19
C ILE A 41 1.82 5.43 -3.15
N LEU A 42 1.89 5.09 -1.85
CA LEU A 42 1.57 6.03 -0.76
C LEU A 42 2.48 7.26 -0.80
N LEU A 43 3.79 7.06 -0.99
CA LEU A 43 4.79 8.12 -1.10
C LEU A 43 4.54 9.05 -2.28
N VAL A 44 4.22 8.50 -3.46
CA VAL A 44 3.88 9.29 -4.66
C VAL A 44 2.63 10.14 -4.39
N GLY A 45 1.61 9.56 -3.76
CA GLY A 45 0.41 10.32 -3.38
C GLY A 45 0.72 11.42 -2.35
N ALA A 46 1.55 11.14 -1.35
CA ALA A 46 1.93 12.11 -0.32
C ALA A 46 2.73 13.28 -0.91
N GLY A 47 3.69 13.01 -1.80
CA GLY A 47 4.43 14.06 -2.51
C GLY A 47 3.51 14.90 -3.40
N SER A 48 2.52 14.26 -4.03
CA SER A 48 1.50 14.92 -4.84
C SER A 48 0.60 15.85 -4.00
N HIS A 49 0.19 15.42 -2.80
CA HIS A 49 -0.57 16.25 -1.86
C HIS A 49 0.27 17.41 -1.29
N TRP A 50 1.57 17.19 -1.07
CA TRP A 50 2.48 18.27 -0.66
C TRP A 50 2.61 19.35 -1.74
N TYR A 51 2.67 18.94 -3.02
CA TYR A 51 2.72 19.87 -4.15
C TYR A 51 1.40 20.61 -4.39
N GLN A 52 0.27 19.89 -4.31
CA GLN A 52 -1.07 20.47 -4.44
C GLN A 52 -2.00 19.95 -3.34
N PRO A 53 -2.14 20.70 -2.24
CA PRO A 53 -3.00 20.31 -1.13
C PRO A 53 -4.45 20.22 -1.60
N ASN A 54 -5.03 19.03 -1.43
CA ASN A 54 -6.42 18.75 -1.80
C ASN A 54 -7.01 17.78 -0.77
N VAL A 55 -8.18 18.14 -0.22
CA VAL A 55 -8.90 17.36 0.80
C VAL A 55 -9.29 15.97 0.29
N ALA A 56 -9.68 15.84 -0.98
CA ALA A 56 -10.03 14.54 -1.55
C ALA A 56 -8.81 13.63 -1.69
N LEU A 57 -7.65 14.17 -2.11
CA LEU A 57 -6.39 13.44 -2.13
C LEU A 57 -5.94 13.04 -0.72
N PHE A 58 -6.14 13.92 0.26
CA PHE A 58 -5.84 13.62 1.66
C PHE A 58 -6.68 12.44 2.18
N ASN A 59 -7.99 12.44 1.90
CA ASN A 59 -8.87 11.33 2.30
C ASN A 59 -8.47 10.00 1.65
N LEU A 60 -8.09 10.03 0.36
CA LEU A 60 -7.57 8.84 -0.34
C LEU A 60 -6.24 8.36 0.26
N LEU A 61 -5.33 9.28 0.58
CA LEU A 61 -4.07 8.98 1.25
C LEU A 61 -4.29 8.36 2.62
N LEU A 62 -5.24 8.89 3.39
CA LEU A 62 -5.58 8.39 4.72
C LEU A 62 -6.16 6.97 4.65
N LEU A 63 -7.05 6.72 3.69
CA LEU A 63 -7.57 5.36 3.43
C LEU A 63 -6.45 4.39 3.02
N HIS A 64 -5.60 4.79 2.07
CA HIS A 64 -4.47 3.98 1.61
C HIS A 64 -3.48 3.68 2.74
N SER A 65 -3.13 4.69 3.54
CA SER A 65 -2.24 4.55 4.70
C SER A 65 -2.82 3.60 5.74
N THR A 66 -4.12 3.69 6.03
CA THR A 66 -4.81 2.80 6.97
C THR A 66 -4.73 1.35 6.50
N ALA A 67 -5.03 1.08 5.22
CA ALA A 67 -4.95 -0.26 4.65
C ALA A 67 -3.53 -0.84 4.73
N VAL A 68 -2.52 -0.04 4.34
CA VAL A 68 -1.11 -0.46 4.40
C VAL A 68 -0.67 -0.71 5.83
N PHE A 69 -1.09 0.12 6.78
CA PHE A 69 -0.76 -0.04 8.19
C PHE A 69 -1.33 -1.34 8.77
N PHE A 70 -2.60 -1.66 8.50
CA PHE A 70 -3.19 -2.94 8.91
C PHE A 70 -2.46 -4.13 8.31
N MET A 71 -2.08 -4.07 7.03
CA MET A 71 -1.33 -5.15 6.39
C MET A 71 0.09 -5.30 6.94
N LEU A 72 0.76 -4.20 7.27
CA LEU A 72 2.07 -4.20 7.91
C LEU A 72 1.98 -4.80 9.32
N LEU A 73 1.02 -4.34 10.13
CA LEU A 73 0.77 -4.90 11.46
C LEU A 73 0.50 -6.40 11.37
N HIS A 74 -0.41 -6.81 10.51
CA HIS A 74 -0.69 -8.22 10.30
C HIS A 74 0.56 -8.98 9.84
N HIS A 75 1.36 -8.42 8.92
CA HIS A 75 2.58 -9.07 8.44
C HIS A 75 3.61 -9.28 9.55
N VAL A 76 3.80 -8.28 10.42
CA VAL A 76 4.72 -8.35 11.56
C VAL A 76 4.20 -9.31 12.63
N GLN A 77 2.88 -9.35 12.84
CA GLN A 77 2.22 -10.23 13.82
C GLN A 77 2.10 -11.68 13.35
N THR A 78 2.06 -11.92 12.04
CA THR A 78 2.14 -13.26 11.45
C THR A 78 3.57 -13.52 11.02
N PRO A 79 4.45 -14.06 11.89
CA PRO A 79 5.75 -14.54 11.46
C PRO A 79 5.48 -15.66 10.46
N VAL A 80 5.55 -15.34 9.17
CA VAL A 80 5.63 -16.36 8.12
C VAL A 80 6.94 -17.07 8.40
N ALA A 81 6.80 -18.28 8.93
CA ALA A 81 7.82 -19.23 9.31
C ALA A 81 9.16 -19.02 8.57
N ALA A 82 10.03 -18.17 9.12
CA ALA A 82 11.47 -18.27 8.88
C ALA A 82 12.01 -19.64 9.35
N VAL A 83 11.19 -20.39 10.10
CA VAL A 83 11.42 -21.76 10.58
C VAL A 83 11.67 -22.75 9.43
N GLU A 84 10.99 -22.62 8.28
CA GLU A 84 11.13 -23.62 7.20
C GLU A 84 12.46 -23.50 6.43
N ARG A 85 13.18 -22.38 6.56
CA ARG A 85 14.49 -22.17 5.92
C ARG A 85 15.65 -22.71 6.75
N ILE A 86 15.45 -22.94 8.04
CA ILE A 86 16.47 -23.49 8.96
C ILE A 86 16.41 -25.02 8.97
N GLU A 87 15.23 -25.64 8.79
CA GLU A 87 15.09 -27.11 8.75
C GLU A 87 15.62 -27.78 7.47
N ARG A 88 15.92 -27.01 6.41
CA ARG A 88 16.46 -27.54 5.14
C ARG A 88 17.93 -27.15 4.86
N SER A 89 18.64 -26.53 5.81
CA SER A 89 20.07 -26.20 5.68
C SER A 89 20.94 -27.17 6.45
#